data_AF-A0A817Y065-F1
#
_entry.id   AF-A0A817Y065-F1
#
_cell.length_a   1.000
_cell.length_b   1.000
_cell.length_c   1.000
_cell.angle_alpha   90.00
_cell.angle_beta   90.00
_cell.angle_gamma   90.00
#
_symmetry.space_group_name_H-M   'P 1'
#
loop_
_entity.id
_entity.type
_entity.pdbx_description
1 polymer ?
#
loop_
_entity_poly.entity_id
_entity_poly.type
_entity_poly.pdbx_seq_one_letter_code
_entity_poly.pdbx_strand_id
1 'polypeptide(L)'
;MRRSRPRFPSWRQNRPQYQQSYRPQSSQYQQAQSSDVFDFLNLPESFPAMKQLIEDPILTPIIMERNQQLAPSSADNFALINFVTCIRQKLDALVLSPNSFAACQISEVRDVGSHKHNTIILPPMGSHLTSDLVVVLKTLPTREAIDQLGNRLKQDFQNEIAPQQAALLSMKPTNDGLSLDNGTMAVHLLLTTLPANWHSLDPTIHLDRAMCKRNFNAIKHAKWVDEVCIHPSIKVLVRLLKDLRQRFRGLEPLNPWLINLLAHHCVTNNNSTEQLPPSYAFKRALQLLSSGLFLPGFNGLYDPFSDANMHSSRSYTTMTLEEQDRLCYTSQTLLRALAIHPKYVLGIEHGPDIFAGPCQLNGVLFTPNEPIVFDTESNGYPINDGQQQTMLVEVNS
;
A
#
# COMPACT_ATOMS: atom_id res chain seq x y z
N MET A 1 -51.89 23.49 65.13
CA MET A 1 -51.01 22.38 65.56
C MET A 1 -51.87 21.20 66.03
N ARG A 2 -51.96 20.13 65.26
CA ARG A 2 -52.54 18.84 65.71
C ARG A 2 -51.65 17.72 65.20
N ARG A 3 -50.98 17.01 66.11
CA ARG A 3 -50.23 15.78 65.84
C ARG A 3 -51.10 14.60 66.27
N SER A 4 -51.41 13.69 65.35
CA SER A 4 -52.12 12.43 65.59
C SER A 4 -51.14 11.26 65.51
N ARG A 5 -51.23 10.36 66.50
CA ARG A 5 -50.41 9.16 66.67
C ARG A 5 -50.80 8.05 65.68
N PRO A 6 -49.88 7.11 65.34
CA PRO A 6 -50.09 6.14 64.26
C PRO A 6 -50.85 4.90 64.74
N ARG A 7 -51.74 4.38 63.88
CA ARG A 7 -52.40 3.07 64.00
C ARG A 7 -51.71 2.07 63.07
N PHE A 8 -51.30 0.92 63.60
CA PHE A 8 -50.96 -0.27 62.82
C PHE A 8 -52.24 -0.94 62.28
N PRO A 9 -52.19 -1.53 61.08
CA PRO A 9 -52.93 -2.76 60.86
C PRO A 9 -52.14 -3.89 60.17
N SER A 10 -52.46 -5.08 60.66
CA SER A 10 -52.26 -6.45 60.22
C SER A 10 -52.14 -6.78 58.72
N TRP A 11 -51.15 -7.62 58.43
CA TRP A 11 -51.14 -8.84 57.61
C TRP A 11 -52.36 -9.17 56.72
N ARG A 12 -52.18 -9.04 55.40
CA ARG A 12 -52.57 -10.06 54.41
C ARG A 12 -51.41 -10.31 53.46
N GLN A 13 -51.01 -11.58 53.39
CA GLN A 13 -49.91 -12.10 52.60
C GLN A 13 -50.24 -12.16 51.10
N ASN A 14 -49.22 -11.84 50.30
CA ASN A 14 -48.75 -12.50 49.08
C ASN A 14 -49.69 -12.68 47.87
N ARG A 15 -49.40 -11.91 46.80
CA ARG A 15 -48.82 -12.39 45.52
C ARG A 15 -48.20 -11.20 44.77
N PRO A 16 -46.89 -11.20 44.42
CA PRO A 16 -46.33 -10.21 43.51
C PRO A 16 -46.79 -10.49 42.07
N GLN A 17 -47.44 -9.51 41.45
CA GLN A 17 -47.56 -9.42 40.00
C GLN A 17 -46.16 -9.15 39.43
N TYR A 18 -45.74 -9.97 38.47
CA TYR A 18 -44.50 -9.79 37.72
C TYR A 18 -44.41 -8.36 37.18
N GLN A 19 -43.36 -7.66 37.61
CA GLN A 19 -43.01 -6.32 37.15
C GLN A 19 -42.62 -6.35 35.67
N GLN A 20 -43.31 -5.49 34.92
CA GLN A 20 -42.87 -4.70 33.77
C GLN A 20 -41.70 -5.28 32.94
N SER A 21 -42.09 -5.77 31.77
CA SER A 21 -41.23 -6.02 30.61
C SER A 21 -40.23 -4.87 30.40
N TYR A 22 -38.94 -5.17 30.59
CA TYR A 22 -37.85 -4.39 30.03
C TYR A 22 -38.02 -4.37 28.51
N ARG A 23 -38.40 -3.24 27.93
CA ARG A 23 -38.20 -3.00 26.50
C ARG A 23 -36.71 -2.72 26.33
N PRO A 24 -35.96 -3.52 25.53
CA PRO A 24 -34.64 -3.09 25.10
C PRO A 24 -34.84 -1.77 24.35
N GLN A 25 -34.16 -0.70 24.78
CA GLN A 25 -33.99 0.44 23.91
C GLN A 25 -33.40 -0.11 22.62
N SER A 26 -34.10 0.12 21.51
CA SER A 26 -33.58 -0.14 20.17
C SER A 26 -32.17 0.44 20.12
N SER A 27 -31.17 -0.43 20.02
CA SER A 27 -29.78 -0.06 19.80
C SER A 27 -29.76 0.79 18.54
N GLN A 28 -29.76 2.11 18.71
CA GLN A 28 -29.23 2.98 17.67
C GLN A 28 -27.83 2.45 17.44
N TYR A 29 -27.57 1.93 16.24
CA TYR A 29 -26.23 1.59 15.81
C TYR A 29 -25.36 2.82 16.07
N GLN A 30 -24.60 2.80 17.19
CA GLN A 30 -23.47 3.69 17.33
C GLN A 30 -22.59 3.33 16.13
N GLN A 31 -22.53 4.23 15.15
CA GLN A 31 -21.51 4.17 14.12
C GLN A 31 -20.19 3.91 14.85
N ALA A 32 -19.55 2.78 14.58
CA ALA A 32 -18.28 2.44 15.22
C ALA A 32 -17.34 3.63 15.02
N GLN A 33 -17.02 4.33 16.12
CA GLN A 33 -16.10 5.46 16.07
C GLN A 33 -14.76 4.90 15.61
N SER A 34 -14.33 5.31 14.43
CA SER A 34 -13.11 4.79 13.85
C SER A 34 -11.92 5.30 14.66
N SER A 35 -11.15 4.36 15.19
CA SER A 35 -10.06 4.65 16.11
C SER A 35 -8.72 4.69 15.38
N ASP A 36 -7.77 5.43 15.93
CA ASP A 36 -6.39 5.34 15.48
C ASP A 36 -5.75 4.07 16.01
N VAL A 37 -4.85 3.49 15.21
CA VAL A 37 -4.16 2.27 15.60
C VAL A 37 -3.10 2.58 16.66
N PHE A 38 -2.80 1.59 17.51
CA PHE A 38 -1.72 1.72 18.49
C PHE A 38 -0.37 1.94 17.78
N ASP A 39 0.32 3.00 18.19
CA ASP A 39 1.66 3.37 17.74
C ASP A 39 2.52 3.82 18.94
N PHE A 40 3.62 3.12 19.16
CA PHE A 40 4.56 3.41 20.25
C PHE A 40 5.08 4.85 20.23
N LEU A 41 5.28 5.44 19.05
CA LEU A 41 5.87 6.79 18.95
C LEU A 41 4.88 7.89 19.32
N ASN A 42 3.58 7.59 19.31
CA ASN A 42 2.54 8.53 19.70
C ASN A 42 2.33 8.54 21.23
N LEU A 43 2.91 7.59 21.96
CA LEU A 43 2.70 7.38 23.41
C LEU A 43 4.02 7.37 24.22
N PRO A 44 4.89 8.38 24.08
CA PRO A 44 6.20 8.38 24.75
C PRO A 44 6.11 8.46 26.27
N GLU A 45 5.06 9.08 26.82
CA GLU A 45 4.85 9.18 28.27
C GLU A 45 4.43 7.83 28.89
N SER A 46 3.68 7.02 28.15
CA SER A 46 3.24 5.70 28.60
C SER A 46 4.32 4.63 28.38
N PHE A 47 5.17 4.81 27.37
CA PHE A 47 6.26 3.90 27.02
C PHE A 47 7.58 4.66 26.90
N PRO A 48 8.17 5.13 28.00
CA PRO A 48 9.41 5.90 27.97
C PRO A 48 10.53 5.02 27.40
N ALA A 49 11.18 5.52 26.34
CA ALA A 49 12.27 4.79 25.71
C ALA A 49 13.48 4.74 26.66
N MET A 50 13.93 3.52 27.01
CA MET A 50 15.16 3.34 27.81
C MET A 50 16.43 3.76 27.06
N LYS A 51 16.37 3.94 25.73
CA LYS A 51 17.47 4.42 24.88
C LYS A 51 16.96 5.56 24.00
N GLN A 52 17.81 6.57 23.78
CA GLN A 52 17.53 7.62 22.81
C GLN A 52 17.33 7.02 21.40
N LEU A 53 16.58 7.71 20.54
CA LEU A 53 16.38 7.38 19.12
C LEU A 53 17.69 7.55 18.32
N ILE A 54 18.72 6.79 18.68
CA ILE A 54 19.98 6.68 17.94
C ILE A 54 19.85 5.52 16.97
N GLU A 55 20.44 5.62 15.78
CA GLU A 55 20.46 4.52 14.79
C GLU A 55 20.67 3.15 15.45
N ASP A 56 19.78 2.20 15.14
CA ASP A 56 19.89 0.83 15.62
C ASP A 56 21.21 0.23 15.09
N PRO A 57 22.21 -0.06 15.93
CA PRO A 57 23.54 -0.46 15.48
C PRO A 57 23.55 -1.83 14.82
N ILE A 58 22.49 -2.63 15.02
CA ILE A 58 22.36 -3.97 14.43
C ILE A 58 21.51 -3.88 13.16
N LEU A 59 20.33 -3.27 13.23
CA LEU A 59 19.38 -3.29 12.13
C LEU A 59 19.76 -2.32 10.99
N THR A 60 20.35 -1.17 11.31
CA THR A 60 20.74 -0.15 10.32
C THR A 60 21.72 -0.68 9.27
N PRO A 61 22.85 -1.33 9.60
CA PRO A 61 23.77 -1.86 8.58
C PRO A 61 23.11 -2.93 7.71
N ILE A 62 22.28 -3.82 8.30
CA ILE A 62 21.56 -4.87 7.57
C ILE A 62 20.58 -4.26 6.56
N ILE A 63 19.86 -3.21 6.94
CA ILE A 63 18.94 -2.49 6.05
C ILE A 63 19.70 -1.81 4.90
N MET A 64 20.83 -1.17 5.19
CA MET A 64 21.65 -0.52 4.17
C MET A 64 22.23 -1.54 3.19
N GLU A 65 22.71 -2.68 3.67
CA GLU A 65 23.18 -3.79 2.85
C GLU A 65 22.07 -4.30 1.91
N ARG A 66 20.88 -4.61 2.44
CA ARG A 66 19.76 -5.06 1.61
C ARG A 66 19.34 -4.00 0.59
N ASN A 67 19.27 -2.74 0.98
CA ASN A 67 18.92 -1.65 0.06
C ASN A 67 19.93 -1.52 -1.10
N GLN A 68 21.23 -1.74 -0.85
CA GLN A 68 22.24 -1.78 -1.91
C GLN A 68 22.05 -2.97 -2.85
N GLN A 69 21.71 -4.16 -2.32
CA GLN A 69 21.42 -5.35 -3.13
C GLN A 69 20.17 -5.19 -3.99
N LEU A 70 19.18 -4.41 -3.54
CA LEU A 70 17.93 -4.18 -4.26
C LEU A 70 18.02 -3.08 -5.31
N ALA A 71 18.90 -2.10 -5.12
CA ALA A 71 19.01 -0.96 -6.03
C ALA A 71 19.68 -1.38 -7.36
N PRO A 72 19.19 -0.90 -8.51
CA PRO A 72 19.88 -1.13 -9.78
C PRO A 72 21.27 -0.48 -9.80
N SER A 73 22.17 -1.03 -10.61
CA SER A 73 23.51 -0.46 -10.77
C SER A 73 23.44 0.95 -11.37
N SER A 74 24.49 1.76 -11.17
CA SER A 74 24.56 3.11 -11.76
C SER A 74 24.51 3.06 -13.29
N ALA A 75 25.08 2.02 -13.91
CA ALA A 75 25.06 1.83 -15.35
C ALA A 75 23.65 1.49 -15.86
N ASP A 76 22.94 0.59 -15.18
CA ASP A 76 21.56 0.23 -15.56
C ASP A 76 20.60 1.40 -15.37
N ASN A 77 20.73 2.13 -14.26
CA ASN A 77 19.94 3.34 -14.03
C ASN A 77 20.19 4.39 -15.14
N PHE A 78 21.46 4.62 -15.51
CA PHE A 78 21.80 5.56 -16.57
C PHE A 78 21.22 5.13 -17.94
N ALA A 79 21.35 3.85 -18.30
CA ALA A 79 20.79 3.33 -19.54
C ALA A 79 19.25 3.42 -19.56
N LEU A 80 18.57 3.16 -18.44
CA LEU A 80 17.12 3.32 -18.34
C LEU A 80 16.69 4.78 -18.50
N ILE A 81 17.38 5.71 -17.81
CA ILE A 81 17.10 7.14 -17.92
C ILE A 81 17.24 7.61 -19.38
N ASN A 82 18.29 7.18 -20.08
CA ASN A 82 18.48 7.53 -21.48
C ASN A 82 17.37 6.97 -22.37
N PHE A 83 16.96 5.72 -22.14
CA PHE A 83 15.88 5.09 -22.90
C PHE A 83 14.54 5.82 -22.70
N VAL A 84 14.19 6.10 -21.45
CA VAL A 84 12.97 6.86 -21.09
C VAL A 84 13.02 8.27 -21.68
N THR A 85 14.17 8.95 -21.59
CA THR A 85 14.35 10.32 -22.11
C THR A 85 14.15 10.36 -23.62
N CYS A 86 14.68 9.40 -24.36
CA CYS A 86 14.50 9.32 -25.80
C CYS A 86 13.02 9.12 -26.19
N ILE A 87 12.33 8.16 -25.55
CA ILE A 87 10.88 7.94 -25.78
C ILE A 87 10.08 9.20 -25.44
N ARG A 88 10.40 9.85 -24.32
CA ARG A 88 9.74 11.08 -23.90
C ARG A 88 9.92 12.21 -24.92
N GLN A 89 11.13 12.41 -25.45
CA GLN A 89 11.38 13.43 -26.47
C GLN A 89 10.53 13.21 -27.73
N LYS A 90 10.29 11.96 -28.13
CA LYS A 90 9.38 11.63 -29.25
C LYS A 90 7.94 11.96 -28.94
N LEU A 91 7.47 11.61 -27.74
CA LEU A 91 6.13 11.95 -27.30
C LEU A 91 5.93 13.48 -27.18
N ASP A 92 6.92 14.20 -26.66
CA ASP A 92 6.90 15.67 -26.56
C ASP A 92 6.86 16.34 -27.95
N ALA A 93 7.57 15.78 -28.94
CA ALA A 93 7.48 16.24 -30.33
C ALA A 93 6.06 16.07 -30.92
N LEU A 94 5.37 14.97 -30.60
CA LEU A 94 3.98 14.73 -30.99
C LEU A 94 3.00 15.68 -30.27
N VAL A 95 3.28 16.06 -29.02
CA VAL A 95 2.51 17.08 -28.29
C VAL A 95 2.62 18.44 -28.97
N LEU A 96 3.83 18.83 -29.41
CA LEU A 96 4.09 20.12 -30.06
C LEU A 96 3.55 20.18 -31.50
N SER A 97 3.42 19.03 -32.18
CA SER A 97 2.98 18.92 -33.58
C SER A 97 1.73 18.03 -33.73
N PRO A 98 0.57 18.43 -33.19
CA PRO A 98 -0.62 17.56 -33.10
C PRO A 98 -1.20 17.16 -34.46
N ASN A 99 -0.94 17.91 -35.53
CA ASN A 99 -1.39 17.59 -36.88
C ASN A 99 -0.51 16.54 -37.58
N SER A 100 0.65 16.19 -37.02
CA SER A 100 1.58 15.20 -37.58
C SER A 100 1.09 13.75 -37.41
N PHE A 101 0.13 13.53 -36.52
CA PHE A 101 -0.41 12.22 -36.19
C PHE A 101 -1.93 12.30 -36.01
N ALA A 102 -2.67 11.86 -37.03
CA ALA A 102 -4.13 12.00 -37.06
C ALA A 102 -4.87 11.06 -36.09
N ALA A 103 -4.24 9.96 -35.66
CA ALA A 103 -4.92 8.91 -34.89
C ALA A 103 -5.23 9.30 -33.45
N CYS A 104 -4.36 10.09 -32.80
CA CYS A 104 -4.63 10.66 -31.48
C CYS A 104 -3.89 11.98 -31.27
N GLN A 105 -4.50 12.87 -30.48
CA GLN A 105 -3.86 14.09 -30.04
C GLN A 105 -3.41 13.96 -28.59
N ILE A 106 -2.12 14.12 -28.35
CA ILE A 106 -1.54 14.07 -27.00
C ILE A 106 -1.66 15.45 -26.35
N SER A 107 -2.11 15.48 -25.11
CA SER A 107 -2.22 16.68 -24.28
C SER A 107 -0.94 16.91 -23.48
N GLU A 108 -0.48 15.89 -22.75
CA GLU A 108 0.73 15.95 -21.94
C GLU A 108 1.30 14.55 -21.70
N VAL A 109 2.57 14.51 -21.31
CA VAL A 109 3.32 13.30 -20.96
C VAL A 109 3.99 13.52 -19.61
N ARG A 110 3.91 12.53 -18.72
CA ARG A 110 4.42 12.63 -17.35
C ARG A 110 5.19 11.38 -16.97
N ASP A 111 6.39 11.54 -16.42
CA ASP A 111 7.09 10.43 -15.77
C ASP A 111 6.38 10.07 -14.48
N VAL A 112 6.14 8.79 -14.25
CA VAL A 112 5.53 8.30 -13.02
C VAL A 112 6.24 7.03 -12.52
N GLY A 113 5.73 6.47 -11.43
CA GLY A 113 6.14 5.16 -10.96
C GLY A 113 7.54 5.13 -10.35
N SER A 114 8.04 3.91 -10.16
CA SER A 114 9.24 3.65 -9.35
C SER A 114 10.50 4.30 -9.92
N HIS A 115 10.60 4.39 -11.25
CA HIS A 115 11.72 5.03 -11.94
C HIS A 115 11.81 6.52 -11.58
N LYS A 116 10.71 7.26 -11.74
CA LYS A 116 10.65 8.68 -11.43
C LYS A 116 11.07 8.98 -9.98
N HIS A 117 10.64 8.16 -9.03
CA HIS A 117 10.90 8.38 -7.61
C HIS A 117 12.22 7.78 -7.12
N ASN A 118 13.01 7.18 -8.01
CA ASN A 118 14.22 6.43 -7.66
C ASN A 118 13.94 5.36 -6.59
N THR A 119 12.86 4.60 -6.75
CA THR A 119 12.46 3.49 -5.87
C THR A 119 12.31 2.19 -6.63
N ILE A 120 13.01 2.05 -7.77
CA ILE A 120 13.12 0.79 -8.50
C ILE A 120 13.83 -0.23 -7.61
N ILE A 121 13.35 -1.46 -7.65
CA ILE A 121 14.06 -2.63 -7.15
C ILE A 121 14.44 -3.51 -8.33
N LEU A 122 15.58 -4.19 -8.24
CA LEU A 122 16.00 -5.14 -9.25
C LEU A 122 14.91 -6.20 -9.44
N PRO A 123 14.48 -6.44 -10.70
CA PRO A 123 13.46 -7.43 -10.95
C PRO A 123 14.03 -8.84 -10.75
N PRO A 124 13.17 -9.86 -10.60
CA PRO A 124 13.62 -11.26 -10.57
C PRO A 124 14.46 -11.59 -11.80
N MET A 125 15.38 -12.55 -11.67
CA MET A 125 16.26 -12.93 -12.79
C MET A 125 15.44 -13.28 -14.04
N GLY A 126 15.82 -12.70 -15.18
CA GLY A 126 15.13 -12.88 -16.46
C GLY A 126 13.98 -11.91 -16.75
N SER A 127 13.73 -10.93 -15.86
CA SER A 127 12.77 -9.84 -16.10
C SER A 127 13.47 -8.52 -16.43
N HIS A 128 12.78 -7.65 -17.16
CA HIS A 128 13.33 -6.36 -17.61
C HIS A 128 13.24 -5.29 -16.53
N LEU A 129 14.18 -4.33 -16.56
CA LEU A 129 14.07 -3.13 -15.74
C LEU A 129 12.97 -2.22 -16.32
N THR A 130 11.94 -1.92 -15.52
CA THR A 130 10.74 -1.23 -16.01
C THR A 130 10.67 0.23 -15.59
N SER A 131 10.16 1.09 -16.47
CA SER A 131 9.80 2.48 -16.18
C SER A 131 8.39 2.80 -16.71
N ASP A 132 7.70 3.75 -16.08
CA ASP A 132 6.33 4.10 -16.40
C ASP A 132 6.22 5.58 -16.85
N LEU A 133 5.55 5.83 -17.97
CA LEU A 133 5.17 7.15 -18.45
C LEU A 133 3.65 7.21 -18.60
N VAL A 134 2.99 8.23 -18.10
CA VAL A 134 1.57 8.47 -18.38
C VAL A 134 1.45 9.40 -19.59
N VAL A 135 0.68 8.98 -20.58
CA VAL A 135 0.34 9.79 -21.76
C VAL A 135 -1.13 10.18 -21.68
N VAL A 136 -1.39 11.48 -21.58
CA VAL A 136 -2.76 12.03 -21.48
C VAL A 136 -3.20 12.47 -22.86
N LEU A 137 -4.26 11.87 -23.39
CA LEU A 137 -4.84 12.22 -24.68
C LEU A 137 -5.90 13.31 -24.54
N LYS A 138 -6.01 14.18 -25.55
CA LYS A 138 -7.15 15.09 -25.75
C LYS A 138 -8.35 14.36 -26.34
N THR A 139 -8.09 13.36 -27.18
CA THR A 139 -9.10 12.49 -27.81
C THR A 139 -9.44 11.30 -26.91
N LEU A 140 -10.52 10.59 -27.23
CA LEU A 140 -10.87 9.35 -26.54
C LEU A 140 -9.82 8.26 -26.86
N PRO A 141 -9.39 7.45 -25.87
CA PRO A 141 -8.35 6.45 -26.03
C PRO A 141 -8.94 5.18 -26.67
N THR A 142 -9.00 5.13 -28.01
CA THR A 142 -9.38 3.91 -28.75
C THR A 142 -8.22 2.93 -28.82
N ARG A 143 -8.51 1.62 -28.89
CA ARG A 143 -7.46 0.59 -28.98
C ARG A 143 -6.63 0.74 -30.25
N GLU A 144 -7.28 1.08 -31.37
CA GLU A 144 -6.61 1.29 -32.65
C GLU A 144 -5.65 2.48 -32.60
N ALA A 145 -6.03 3.57 -31.90
CA ALA A 145 -5.16 4.73 -31.74
C ALA A 145 -3.93 4.41 -30.89
N ILE A 146 -4.09 3.58 -29.86
CA ILE A 146 -2.97 3.10 -29.01
C ILE A 146 -1.98 2.28 -29.84
N ASP A 147 -2.49 1.33 -30.64
CA ASP A 147 -1.64 0.50 -31.51
C ASP A 147 -0.90 1.33 -32.56
N GLN A 148 -1.59 2.29 -33.18
CA GLN A 148 -0.97 3.19 -34.15
C GLN A 148 0.09 4.09 -33.51
N LEU A 149 -0.15 4.59 -32.30
CA LEU A 149 0.84 5.37 -31.55
C LEU A 149 2.08 4.51 -31.24
N GLY A 150 1.88 3.27 -30.81
CA GLY A 150 2.97 2.35 -30.54
C GLY A 150 3.81 2.01 -31.77
N ASN A 151 3.15 1.77 -32.92
CA ASN A 151 3.83 1.53 -34.18
C ASN A 151 4.62 2.74 -34.66
N ARG A 152 4.07 3.95 -34.48
CA ARG A 152 4.77 5.19 -34.80
C ARG A 152 6.01 5.37 -33.94
N LEU A 153 5.90 5.21 -32.62
CA LEU A 153 7.04 5.29 -31.71
C LEU A 153 8.11 4.24 -32.03
N LYS A 154 7.69 3.02 -32.37
CA LYS A 154 8.60 1.96 -32.80
C LYS A 154 9.39 2.37 -34.04
N GLN A 155 8.73 2.89 -35.06
CA GLN A 155 9.38 3.36 -36.30
C GLN A 155 10.33 4.52 -36.03
N ASP A 156 9.88 5.53 -35.27
CA ASP A 156 10.69 6.70 -34.94
C ASP A 156 11.97 6.30 -34.17
N PHE A 157 11.88 5.31 -33.29
CA PHE A 157 13.01 4.81 -32.51
C PHE A 157 13.95 3.92 -33.35
N GLN A 158 13.40 3.09 -34.26
CA GLN A 158 14.20 2.27 -35.17
C GLN A 158 15.06 3.10 -36.13
N ASN A 159 14.62 4.30 -36.49
CA ASN A 159 15.36 5.19 -37.39
C ASN A 159 16.58 5.87 -36.74
N GLU A 160 16.62 5.98 -35.41
CA GLU A 160 17.69 6.68 -34.69
C GLU A 160 18.78 5.77 -34.13
N ILE A 161 18.51 4.47 -34.11
CA ILE A 161 19.35 3.50 -33.43
C ILE A 161 20.03 2.57 -34.43
N ALA A 162 21.22 2.10 -34.06
CA ALA A 162 21.94 1.13 -34.86
C ALA A 162 21.06 -0.09 -35.19
N PRO A 163 21.11 -0.61 -36.43
CA PRO A 163 20.19 -1.65 -36.91
C PRO A 163 20.20 -2.94 -36.05
N GLN A 164 21.31 -3.23 -35.37
CA GLN A 164 21.43 -4.38 -34.45
C GLN A 164 20.60 -4.20 -33.16
N GLN A 165 20.49 -2.98 -32.64
CA GLN A 165 19.69 -2.67 -31.45
C GLN A 165 18.21 -2.43 -31.81
N ALA A 166 17.96 -1.87 -33.01
CA ALA A 166 16.61 -1.70 -33.54
C ALA A 166 15.85 -3.01 -33.73
N ALA A 167 16.56 -4.13 -33.96
CA ALA A 167 15.99 -5.47 -34.09
C ALA A 167 15.45 -6.04 -32.76
N LEU A 168 15.99 -5.59 -31.61
CA LEU A 168 15.57 -6.02 -30.28
C LEU A 168 14.36 -5.22 -29.76
N LEU A 169 14.06 -4.09 -30.38
CA LEU A 169 12.92 -3.27 -30.00
C LEU A 169 11.60 -3.96 -30.34
N SER A 170 10.86 -4.34 -29.32
CA SER A 170 9.50 -4.86 -29.43
C SER A 170 8.49 -3.88 -28.83
N MET A 171 7.33 -3.79 -29.46
CA MET A 171 6.19 -3.05 -28.96
C MET A 171 5.09 -4.08 -28.68
N LYS A 172 4.48 -4.00 -27.50
CA LYS A 172 3.36 -4.85 -27.10
C LYS A 172 2.24 -3.98 -26.55
N PRO A 173 1.02 -4.02 -27.11
CA PRO A 173 -0.13 -3.39 -26.46
C PRO A 173 -0.43 -4.11 -25.15
N THR A 174 -0.73 -3.34 -24.11
CA THR A 174 -1.10 -3.84 -22.79
C THR A 174 -2.51 -3.40 -22.45
N ASN A 175 -3.12 -4.01 -21.44
CA ASN A 175 -4.46 -3.64 -20.98
C ASN A 175 -4.58 -2.17 -20.54
N ASP A 176 -3.45 -1.53 -20.24
CA ASP A 176 -3.36 -0.19 -19.66
C ASP A 176 -2.80 0.85 -20.64
N GLY A 177 -2.43 0.42 -21.85
CA GLY A 177 -1.76 1.23 -22.86
C GLY A 177 -0.78 0.42 -23.70
N LEU A 178 0.51 0.71 -23.58
CA LEU A 178 1.56 0.16 -24.42
C LEU A 178 2.81 -0.21 -23.61
N SER A 179 3.61 -1.15 -24.09
CA SER A 179 4.95 -1.43 -23.58
C SER A 179 5.96 -1.43 -24.73
N LEU A 180 7.05 -0.69 -24.57
CA LEU A 180 8.20 -0.68 -25.46
C LEU A 180 9.37 -1.35 -24.74
N ASP A 181 9.91 -2.42 -25.33
CA ASP A 181 10.91 -3.28 -24.73
C ASP A 181 12.11 -3.38 -25.67
N ASN A 182 13.32 -3.16 -25.15
CA ASN A 182 14.57 -3.23 -25.91
C ASN A 182 15.41 -4.50 -25.63
N GLY A 183 14.81 -5.50 -24.96
CA GLY A 183 15.41 -6.78 -24.59
C GLY A 183 16.07 -6.79 -23.21
N THR A 184 16.42 -5.64 -22.65
CA THR A 184 16.96 -5.51 -21.28
C THR A 184 16.07 -4.68 -20.38
N MET A 185 15.38 -3.69 -20.93
CA MET A 185 14.56 -2.71 -20.26
C MET A 185 13.23 -2.54 -20.99
N ALA A 186 12.19 -2.22 -20.22
CA ALA A 186 10.88 -1.93 -20.76
C ALA A 186 10.36 -0.58 -20.24
N VAL A 187 9.73 0.19 -21.13
CA VAL A 187 8.99 1.41 -20.78
C VAL A 187 7.52 1.17 -21.04
N HIS A 188 6.71 1.24 -19.99
CA HIS A 188 5.27 1.15 -20.05
C HIS A 188 4.68 2.54 -20.24
N LEU A 189 3.94 2.72 -21.32
CA LEU A 189 3.13 3.91 -21.56
C LEU A 189 1.72 3.62 -21.03
N LEU A 190 1.36 4.29 -19.95
CA LEU A 190 0.05 4.24 -19.32
C LEU A 190 -0.84 5.28 -20.00
N LEU A 191 -1.82 4.83 -20.79
CA LEU A 191 -2.65 5.71 -21.59
C LEU A 191 -3.85 6.18 -20.77
N THR A 192 -4.18 7.47 -20.86
CA THR A 192 -5.39 8.02 -20.27
C THR A 192 -5.91 9.19 -21.11
N THR A 193 -7.08 9.71 -20.76
CA THR A 193 -7.68 10.91 -21.36
C THR A 193 -8.03 11.91 -20.27
N LEU A 194 -8.25 13.16 -20.67
CA LEU A 194 -8.74 14.22 -19.79
C LEU A 194 -9.99 13.79 -18.98
N PRO A 195 -10.13 14.21 -17.71
CA PRO A 195 -11.28 13.85 -16.87
C PRO A 195 -12.65 14.20 -17.46
N ALA A 196 -12.73 15.28 -18.23
CA ALA A 196 -13.95 15.69 -18.94
C ALA A 196 -14.47 14.59 -19.90
N ASN A 197 -13.57 13.78 -20.46
CA ASN A 197 -13.90 12.74 -21.43
C ASN A 197 -14.34 11.42 -20.78
N TRP A 198 -14.18 11.24 -19.46
CA TRP A 198 -14.44 9.95 -18.80
C TRP A 198 -15.91 9.50 -18.86
N HIS A 199 -16.84 10.43 -19.06
CA HIS A 199 -18.27 10.13 -19.20
C HIS A 199 -18.63 9.66 -20.62
N SER A 200 -17.77 9.94 -21.59
CA SER A 200 -17.96 9.61 -23.01
C SER A 200 -17.21 8.33 -23.42
N LEU A 201 -16.62 7.61 -22.45
CA LEU A 201 -15.91 6.36 -22.70
C LEU A 201 -16.90 5.22 -22.91
N ASP A 202 -16.94 4.71 -24.14
CA ASP A 202 -17.56 3.43 -24.51
C ASP A 202 -16.62 2.24 -24.16
N PRO A 203 -17.04 1.28 -23.30
CA PRO A 203 -16.25 0.11 -22.92
C PRO A 203 -15.87 -0.85 -24.07
N THR A 204 -16.58 -0.81 -25.19
CA THR A 204 -16.35 -1.72 -26.32
C THR A 204 -15.21 -1.29 -27.23
N ILE A 205 -14.96 0.02 -27.32
CA ILE A 205 -14.00 0.62 -28.25
C ILE A 205 -12.83 1.28 -27.51
N HIS A 206 -13.09 1.83 -26.32
CA HIS A 206 -12.10 2.59 -25.58
C HIS A 206 -11.40 1.78 -24.49
N LEU A 207 -10.32 2.35 -23.97
CA LEU A 207 -9.70 1.90 -22.74
C LEU A 207 -10.71 1.97 -21.58
N ASP A 208 -10.66 0.98 -20.68
CA ASP A 208 -11.57 0.91 -19.54
C ASP A 208 -11.49 2.17 -18.67
N ARG A 209 -12.67 2.62 -18.20
CA ARG A 209 -12.80 3.84 -17.41
C ARG A 209 -12.04 3.75 -16.09
N ALA A 210 -12.02 2.59 -15.44
CA ALA A 210 -11.27 2.43 -14.19
C ALA A 210 -9.75 2.51 -14.46
N MET A 211 -9.29 1.96 -15.58
CA MET A 211 -7.89 2.09 -16.00
C MET A 211 -7.49 3.53 -16.33
N CYS A 212 -8.30 4.26 -17.09
CA CYS A 212 -8.03 5.69 -17.36
C CYS A 212 -7.92 6.49 -16.06
N LYS A 213 -8.82 6.26 -15.09
CA LYS A 213 -8.78 6.94 -13.79
C LYS A 213 -7.52 6.57 -13.00
N ARG A 214 -7.15 5.28 -12.96
CA ARG A 214 -5.95 4.79 -12.28
C ARG A 214 -4.68 5.43 -12.88
N ASN A 215 -4.55 5.43 -14.20
CA ASN A 215 -3.43 6.01 -14.92
C ASN A 215 -3.34 7.54 -14.68
N PHE A 216 -4.48 8.24 -14.66
CA PHE A 216 -4.51 9.66 -14.34
C PHE A 216 -4.14 9.94 -12.88
N ASN A 217 -4.59 9.12 -11.93
CA ASN A 217 -4.21 9.25 -10.53
C ASN A 217 -2.72 8.97 -10.31
N ALA A 218 -2.07 8.14 -11.12
CA ALA A 218 -0.62 7.95 -11.06
C ALA A 218 0.17 9.26 -11.27
N ILE A 219 -0.35 10.20 -12.07
CA ILE A 219 0.23 11.55 -12.21
C ILE A 219 0.14 12.32 -10.89
N LYS A 220 -1.02 12.29 -10.24
CA LYS A 220 -1.25 12.94 -8.95
C LYS A 220 -0.34 12.36 -7.88
N HIS A 221 -0.28 11.03 -7.79
CA HIS A 221 0.59 10.31 -6.87
C HIS A 221 2.06 10.68 -7.12
N ALA A 222 2.49 10.73 -8.39
CA ALA A 222 3.86 11.07 -8.72
C ALA A 222 4.23 12.49 -8.25
N LYS A 223 3.33 13.46 -8.46
CA LYS A 223 3.51 14.82 -7.98
C LYS A 223 3.59 14.89 -6.45
N TRP A 224 2.70 14.19 -5.74
CA TRP A 224 2.72 14.15 -4.28
C TRP A 224 4.00 13.53 -3.73
N VAL A 225 4.48 12.43 -4.32
CA VAL A 225 5.75 11.82 -3.88
C VAL A 225 6.92 12.78 -4.12
N ASP A 226 6.96 13.49 -5.25
CA ASP A 226 8.01 14.48 -5.53
C ASP A 226 8.02 15.65 -4.51
N GLU A 227 6.83 16.11 -4.09
CA GLU A 227 6.68 17.25 -3.18
C GLU A 227 6.79 16.88 -1.69
N VAL A 228 6.37 15.66 -1.32
CA VAL A 228 6.18 15.24 0.08
C VAL A 228 7.20 14.18 0.52
N CYS A 229 7.59 13.26 -0.36
CA CYS A 229 8.49 12.16 -0.03
C CYS A 229 9.96 12.47 -0.37
N ILE A 230 10.43 13.65 0.05
CA ILE A 230 11.77 14.15 -0.29
C ILE A 230 12.87 13.37 0.45
N HIS A 231 12.59 12.93 1.68
CA HIS A 231 13.62 12.38 2.55
C HIS A 231 14.17 11.02 2.10
N PRO A 232 15.50 10.80 2.11
CA PRO A 232 16.11 9.55 1.68
C PRO A 232 15.59 8.31 2.40
N SER A 233 15.29 8.39 3.70
CA SER A 233 14.75 7.23 4.47
C SER A 233 13.46 6.71 3.89
N ILE A 234 12.60 7.58 3.33
CA ILE A 234 11.33 7.17 2.72
C ILE A 234 11.63 6.31 1.49
N LYS A 235 12.57 6.72 0.63
CA LYS A 235 12.93 5.96 -0.58
C LYS A 235 13.51 4.60 -0.24
N VAL A 236 14.38 4.53 0.77
CA VAL A 236 14.92 3.26 1.29
C VAL A 236 13.78 2.37 1.78
N LEU A 237 12.90 2.90 2.62
CA LEU A 237 11.77 2.16 3.17
C LEU A 237 10.82 1.64 2.08
N VAL A 238 10.51 2.46 1.07
CA VAL A 238 9.70 2.04 -0.08
C VAL A 238 10.32 0.85 -0.80
N ARG A 239 11.65 0.84 -1.06
CA ARG A 239 12.32 -0.29 -1.70
C ARG A 239 12.24 -1.56 -0.84
N LEU A 240 12.48 -1.44 0.46
CA LEU A 240 12.40 -2.57 1.40
C LEU A 240 10.98 -3.14 1.50
N LEU A 241 9.95 -2.29 1.54
CA LEU A 241 8.56 -2.74 1.59
C LEU A 241 8.13 -3.41 0.28
N LYS A 242 8.59 -2.92 -0.87
CA LYS A 242 8.37 -3.58 -2.17
C LYS A 242 9.03 -4.97 -2.22
N ASP A 243 10.27 -5.09 -1.75
CA ASP A 243 10.98 -6.37 -1.64
C ASP A 243 10.27 -7.33 -0.68
N LEU A 244 9.88 -6.83 0.49
CA LEU A 244 9.15 -7.62 1.49
C LEU A 244 7.83 -8.14 0.91
N ARG A 245 7.10 -7.30 0.18
CA ARG A 245 5.87 -7.67 -0.54
C ARG A 245 6.10 -8.73 -1.61
N GLN A 246 7.23 -8.69 -2.33
CA GLN A 246 7.54 -9.71 -3.34
C GLN A 246 7.84 -11.07 -2.72
N ARG A 247 8.53 -11.08 -1.56
CA ARG A 247 8.93 -12.32 -0.87
C ARG A 247 7.80 -12.95 -0.06
N PHE A 248 6.97 -12.14 0.58
CA PHE A 248 5.88 -12.62 1.45
C PHE A 248 4.52 -12.31 0.84
N ARG A 249 3.86 -13.35 0.30
CA ARG A 249 2.57 -13.26 -0.40
C ARG A 249 1.45 -12.66 0.45
N GLY A 250 1.52 -12.77 1.78
CA GLY A 250 0.53 -12.15 2.66
C GLY A 250 0.51 -10.61 2.60
N LEU A 251 1.60 -9.99 2.14
CA LEU A 251 1.69 -8.53 1.95
C LEU A 251 1.28 -8.06 0.55
N GLU A 252 0.88 -8.98 -0.34
CA GLU A 252 0.45 -8.67 -1.71
C GLU A 252 -0.62 -7.56 -1.80
N PRO A 253 -1.61 -7.47 -0.89
CA PRO A 253 -2.63 -6.41 -0.93
C PRO A 253 -2.07 -4.98 -0.82
N LEU A 254 -0.85 -4.80 -0.30
CA LEU A 254 -0.19 -3.49 -0.25
C LEU A 254 0.14 -3.00 -1.66
N ASN A 255 -0.80 -2.25 -2.25
CA ASN A 255 -0.56 -1.64 -3.55
C ASN A 255 0.60 -0.60 -3.48
N PRO A 256 1.25 -0.27 -4.61
CA PRO A 256 2.41 0.63 -4.61
C PRO A 256 2.14 2.02 -4.01
N TRP A 257 0.89 2.52 -4.12
CA TRP A 257 0.51 3.80 -3.54
C TRP A 257 0.46 3.74 -2.00
N LEU A 258 -0.15 2.68 -1.45
CA LEU A 258 -0.17 2.42 -0.01
C LEU A 258 1.24 2.27 0.57
N ILE A 259 2.17 1.65 -0.18
CA ILE A 259 3.57 1.56 0.24
C ILE A 259 4.20 2.96 0.40
N ASN A 260 3.95 3.87 -0.55
CA ASN A 260 4.46 5.25 -0.46
C ASN A 260 3.84 6.01 0.72
N LEU A 261 2.51 5.90 0.90
CA LEU A 261 1.81 6.52 2.02
C LEU A 261 2.31 5.98 3.37
N LEU A 262 2.47 4.66 3.50
CA LEU A 262 2.97 4.00 4.71
C LEU A 262 4.40 4.43 5.00
N ALA A 263 5.27 4.42 3.99
CA ALA A 263 6.66 4.81 4.16
C ALA A 263 6.81 6.27 4.60
N HIS A 264 6.05 7.17 3.97
CA HIS A 264 5.98 8.56 4.39
C HIS A 264 5.49 8.67 5.84
N HIS A 265 4.33 8.08 6.16
CA HIS A 265 3.74 8.10 7.50
C HIS A 265 4.74 7.60 8.57
N CYS A 266 5.41 6.48 8.33
CA CYS A 266 6.38 5.92 9.27
C CYS A 266 7.54 6.86 9.54
N VAL A 267 8.04 7.59 8.53
CA VAL A 267 9.21 8.46 8.66
C VAL A 267 8.84 9.83 9.26
N THR A 268 7.73 10.42 8.84
CA THR A 268 7.42 11.83 9.11
C THR A 268 6.39 12.04 10.21
N ASN A 269 5.40 11.16 10.37
CA ASN A 269 4.35 11.35 11.36
C ASN A 269 4.83 10.86 12.72
N ASN A 270 5.59 11.65 13.48
CA ASN A 270 6.02 11.28 14.82
C ASN A 270 6.06 12.51 15.74
N ASN A 271 6.13 12.29 17.05
CA ASN A 271 6.11 13.38 18.04
C ASN A 271 7.41 14.22 18.07
N SER A 272 8.47 13.79 17.39
CA SER A 272 9.70 14.56 17.19
C SER A 272 9.63 15.40 15.92
N THR A 273 10.35 16.51 15.90
CA THR A 273 10.60 17.30 14.68
C THR A 273 11.55 16.59 13.72
N GLU A 274 12.27 15.58 14.21
CA GLU A 274 13.22 14.80 13.43
C GLU A 274 12.54 13.64 12.69
N GLN A 275 13.04 13.38 11.49
CA GLN A 275 12.54 12.29 10.66
C GLN A 275 13.22 10.98 11.04
N LEU A 276 12.46 9.88 11.10
CA LEU A 276 13.01 8.61 11.56
C LEU A 276 14.06 8.06 10.58
N PRO A 277 15.16 7.48 11.09
CA PRO A 277 16.10 6.76 10.25
C PRO A 277 15.47 5.46 9.74
N PRO A 278 16.01 4.86 8.66
CA PRO A 278 15.39 3.73 7.97
C PRO A 278 15.09 2.51 8.85
N SER A 279 15.91 2.25 9.87
CA SER A 279 15.75 1.12 10.79
C SER A 279 14.53 1.23 11.69
N TYR A 280 14.35 2.38 12.35
CA TYR A 280 13.14 2.62 13.11
C TYR A 280 11.90 2.69 12.22
N ALA A 281 12.00 3.31 11.05
CA ALA A 281 10.88 3.43 10.13
C ALA A 281 10.43 2.06 9.58
N PHE A 282 11.36 1.16 9.25
CA PHE A 282 11.05 -0.20 8.82
C PHE A 282 10.38 -1.02 9.93
N LYS A 283 10.93 -0.99 11.15
CA LYS A 283 10.31 -1.65 12.30
C LYS A 283 8.92 -1.11 12.59
N ARG A 284 8.75 0.23 12.54
CA ARG A 284 7.47 0.90 12.75
C ARG A 284 6.44 0.52 11.70
N ALA A 285 6.82 0.38 10.43
CA ALA A 285 5.92 -0.08 9.38
C ALA A 285 5.34 -1.46 9.70
N LEU A 286 6.18 -2.41 10.13
CA LEU A 286 5.71 -3.72 10.58
C LEU A 286 4.86 -3.65 11.85
N GLN A 287 5.20 -2.79 12.81
CA GLN A 287 4.41 -2.58 14.03
C GLN A 287 3.02 -2.06 13.73
N LEU A 288 2.89 -1.03 12.87
CA LEU A 288 1.61 -0.46 12.47
C LEU A 288 0.74 -1.47 11.72
N LEU A 289 1.33 -2.21 10.78
CA LEU A 289 0.60 -3.27 10.08
C LEU A 289 0.16 -4.38 11.04
N SER A 290 1.02 -4.74 12.00
CA SER A 290 0.74 -5.76 13.02
C SER A 290 -0.34 -5.35 14.02
N SER A 291 -0.44 -4.05 14.33
CA SER A 291 -1.47 -3.50 15.22
C SER A 291 -2.82 -3.33 14.54
N GLY A 292 -2.92 -3.67 13.25
CA GLY A 292 -4.18 -3.68 12.52
C GLY A 292 -4.50 -2.36 11.81
N LEU A 293 -3.50 -1.61 11.36
CA LEU A 293 -3.68 -0.33 10.65
C LEU A 293 -4.77 -0.38 9.57
N PHE A 294 -4.91 -1.50 8.86
CA PHE A 294 -5.89 -1.68 7.79
C PHE A 294 -7.05 -2.62 8.15
N LEU A 295 -7.20 -3.02 9.41
CA LEU A 295 -8.34 -3.83 9.86
C LEU A 295 -9.61 -2.97 10.01
N PRO A 296 -10.80 -3.60 9.98
CA PRO A 296 -12.06 -2.91 10.22
C PRO A 296 -12.08 -2.20 11.58
N GLY A 297 -12.65 -0.99 11.61
CA GLY A 297 -12.72 -0.17 12.82
C GLY A 297 -11.56 0.83 12.98
N PHE A 298 -10.46 0.68 12.24
CA PHE A 298 -9.35 1.65 12.26
C PHE A 298 -9.42 2.67 11.13
N ASN A 299 -8.82 3.84 11.32
CA ASN A 299 -8.80 4.90 10.30
C ASN A 299 -7.88 4.58 9.10
N GLY A 300 -6.85 3.76 9.31
CA GLY A 300 -5.80 3.47 8.35
C GLY A 300 -5.05 4.72 7.87
N LEU A 301 -4.59 4.72 6.62
CA LEU A 301 -3.84 5.83 6.05
C LEU A 301 -4.74 6.79 5.29
N TYR A 302 -4.59 8.08 5.59
CA TYR A 302 -5.23 9.15 4.87
C TYR A 302 -4.69 9.24 3.43
N ASP A 303 -5.59 9.23 2.45
CA ASP A 303 -5.24 9.51 1.05
C ASP A 303 -5.48 10.99 0.74
N PRO A 304 -4.44 11.77 0.40
CA PRO A 304 -4.55 13.20 0.12
C PRO A 304 -5.41 13.53 -1.11
N PHE A 305 -5.72 12.56 -1.96
CA PHE A 305 -6.52 12.74 -3.18
C PHE A 305 -7.95 12.24 -3.07
N SER A 306 -8.30 11.70 -1.91
CA SER A 306 -9.64 11.20 -1.65
C SER A 306 -10.56 12.33 -1.19
N ASP A 307 -11.84 12.29 -1.61
CA ASP A 307 -12.80 13.31 -1.21
C ASP A 307 -13.05 13.21 0.31
N ALA A 308 -12.70 14.26 1.05
CA ALA A 308 -12.80 14.32 2.51
C ALA A 308 -14.23 14.05 3.06
N ASN A 309 -15.25 14.15 2.20
CA ASN A 309 -16.67 13.99 2.56
C ASN A 309 -17.21 12.56 2.37
N MET A 310 -16.41 11.60 1.89
CA MET A 310 -16.81 10.18 1.80
C MET A 310 -16.05 9.34 2.81
N HIS A 311 -16.73 8.70 3.77
CA HIS A 311 -16.11 7.71 4.66
C HIS A 311 -15.56 6.47 3.92
N SER A 312 -15.91 6.31 2.63
CA SER A 312 -15.36 5.30 1.70
C SER A 312 -13.99 5.66 1.11
N SER A 313 -13.46 6.84 1.44
CA SER A 313 -12.25 7.47 0.86
C SER A 313 -10.92 6.92 1.39
N ARG A 314 -10.92 5.84 2.17
CA ARG A 314 -9.67 5.29 2.72
C ARG A 314 -8.93 4.51 1.63
N SER A 315 -7.64 4.74 1.47
CA SER A 315 -6.80 4.14 0.41
C SER A 315 -6.79 2.60 0.41
N TYR A 316 -7.12 1.96 1.53
CA TYR A 316 -7.12 0.51 1.72
C TYR A 316 -8.52 -0.14 1.58
N THR A 317 -9.59 0.62 1.34
CA THR A 317 -10.96 0.07 1.21
C THR A 317 -11.14 -0.85 0.00
N THR A 318 -10.14 -0.91 -0.89
CA THR A 318 -10.09 -1.85 -2.01
C THR A 318 -9.73 -3.27 -1.57
N MET A 319 -9.18 -3.46 -0.36
CA MET A 319 -8.85 -4.78 0.18
C MET A 319 -10.09 -5.46 0.77
N THR A 320 -10.26 -6.74 0.49
CA THR A 320 -11.24 -7.61 1.15
C THR A 320 -10.88 -7.83 2.63
N LEU A 321 -11.84 -8.26 3.44
CA LEU A 321 -11.60 -8.55 4.87
C LEU A 321 -10.55 -9.65 5.06
N GLU A 322 -10.56 -10.67 4.20
CA GLU A 322 -9.57 -11.75 4.19
C GLU A 322 -8.17 -11.22 3.84
N GLU A 323 -8.06 -10.30 2.88
CA GLU A 323 -6.79 -9.66 2.53
C GLU A 323 -6.26 -8.76 3.66
N GLN A 324 -7.15 -8.05 4.37
CA GLN A 324 -6.80 -7.22 5.52
C GLN A 324 -6.27 -8.08 6.68
N ASP A 325 -6.95 -9.17 7.01
CA ASP A 325 -6.49 -10.13 8.03
C ASP A 325 -5.17 -10.76 7.63
N ARG A 326 -5.07 -11.22 6.36
CA ARG A 326 -3.84 -11.79 5.82
C ARG A 326 -2.64 -10.87 5.94
N LEU A 327 -2.84 -9.60 5.60
CA LEU A 327 -1.82 -8.57 5.74
C LEU A 327 -1.41 -8.38 7.20
N CYS A 328 -2.37 -8.38 8.13
CA CYS A 328 -2.15 -8.18 9.56
C CYS A 328 -1.38 -9.35 10.19
N TYR A 329 -1.87 -10.59 10.10
CA TYR A 329 -1.21 -11.74 10.75
C TYR A 329 0.17 -12.03 10.12
N THR A 330 0.33 -11.77 8.81
CA THR A 330 1.63 -11.86 8.14
C THR A 330 2.60 -10.84 8.73
N SER A 331 2.15 -9.60 8.92
CA SER A 331 2.98 -8.55 9.53
C SER A 331 3.33 -8.86 10.98
N GLN A 332 2.39 -9.40 11.77
CA GLN A 332 2.64 -9.83 13.15
C GLN A 332 3.70 -10.93 13.23
N THR A 333 3.60 -11.92 12.33
CA THR A 333 4.58 -13.01 12.21
C THR A 333 5.96 -12.46 11.83
N LEU A 334 6.02 -11.57 10.83
CA LEU A 334 7.27 -10.95 10.39
C LEU A 334 7.89 -10.03 11.45
N LEU A 335 7.08 -9.31 12.24
CA LEU A 335 7.57 -8.46 13.32
C LEU A 335 8.27 -9.29 14.42
N ARG A 336 7.68 -10.44 14.79
CA ARG A 336 8.32 -11.38 15.74
C ARG A 336 9.58 -11.99 15.14
N ALA A 337 9.55 -12.40 13.88
CA ALA A 337 10.71 -12.92 13.18
C ALA A 337 11.85 -11.88 13.07
N LEU A 338 11.51 -10.60 12.88
CA LEU A 338 12.49 -9.50 12.81
C LEU A 338 13.29 -9.36 14.11
N ALA A 339 12.63 -9.56 15.26
CA ALA A 339 13.27 -9.48 16.57
C ALA A 339 14.25 -10.65 16.82
N ILE A 340 13.99 -11.82 16.22
CA ILE A 340 14.80 -13.05 16.40
C ILE A 340 15.92 -13.13 15.35
N HIS A 341 15.59 -12.80 14.10
CA HIS A 341 16.48 -12.99 12.96
C HIS A 341 16.26 -11.93 11.86
N PRO A 342 16.80 -10.70 12.02
CA PRO A 342 16.54 -9.60 11.10
C PRO A 342 17.06 -9.84 9.68
N LYS A 343 18.19 -10.53 9.54
CA LYS A 343 18.77 -10.89 8.24
C LYS A 343 17.89 -11.82 7.41
N TYR A 344 17.18 -12.73 8.07
CA TYR A 344 16.19 -13.60 7.42
C TYR A 344 15.01 -12.78 6.88
N VAL A 345 14.43 -11.90 7.71
CA VAL A 345 13.28 -11.07 7.30
C VAL A 345 13.65 -10.14 6.14
N LEU A 346 14.87 -9.62 6.12
CA LEU A 346 15.38 -8.78 5.03
C LEU A 346 15.87 -9.58 3.82
N GLY A 347 15.86 -10.92 3.85
CA GLY A 347 16.25 -11.75 2.72
C GLY A 347 17.75 -11.75 2.42
N ILE A 348 18.58 -11.44 3.42
CA ILE A 348 20.05 -11.54 3.34
C ILE A 348 20.49 -12.98 3.65
N GLU A 349 19.84 -13.61 4.63
CA GLU A 349 20.09 -15.01 4.98
C GLU A 349 18.85 -15.84 4.67
N HIS A 350 19.07 -17.05 4.15
CA HIS A 350 17.99 -18.01 3.91
C HIS A 350 17.62 -18.72 5.21
N GLY A 351 16.37 -19.15 5.31
CA GLY A 351 15.86 -19.85 6.48
C GLY A 351 14.62 -20.68 6.17
N PRO A 352 14.01 -21.30 7.18
CA PRO A 352 12.81 -22.10 7.00
C PRO A 352 11.63 -21.25 6.50
N ASP A 353 10.62 -21.89 5.93
CA ASP A 353 9.35 -21.22 5.69
C ASP A 353 8.62 -21.03 7.03
N ILE A 354 8.67 -19.80 7.55
CA ILE A 354 8.08 -19.47 8.86
C ILE A 354 6.55 -19.49 8.85
N PHE A 355 5.90 -19.64 7.69
CA PHE A 355 4.44 -19.73 7.56
C PHE A 355 3.93 -21.17 7.39
N ALA A 356 4.81 -22.14 7.13
CA ALA A 356 4.41 -23.54 6.94
C ALA A 356 4.03 -24.26 8.25
N GLY A 357 4.48 -23.74 9.40
CA GLY A 357 4.22 -24.30 10.72
C GLY A 357 5.33 -23.97 11.72
N PRO A 358 5.34 -24.61 12.90
CA PRO A 358 6.39 -24.43 13.89
C PRO A 358 7.78 -24.77 13.34
N CYS A 359 8.74 -23.87 13.47
CA CYS A 359 10.11 -24.05 12.98
C CYS A 359 11.15 -23.53 13.99
N GLN A 360 12.41 -23.91 13.84
CA GLN A 360 13.50 -23.25 14.57
C GLN A 360 14.03 -22.05 13.78
N LEU A 361 13.96 -20.86 14.35
CA LEU A 361 14.50 -19.63 13.76
C LEU A 361 15.60 -19.09 14.69
N ASN A 362 16.85 -19.08 14.20
CA ASN A 362 18.02 -18.63 14.97
C ASN A 362 18.11 -19.25 16.39
N GLY A 363 17.81 -20.55 16.50
CA GLY A 363 17.83 -21.30 17.77
C GLY A 363 16.58 -21.14 18.65
N VAL A 364 15.58 -20.36 18.23
CA VAL A 364 14.32 -20.14 18.96
C VAL A 364 13.19 -20.92 18.28
N LEU A 365 12.37 -21.62 19.05
CA LEU A 365 11.12 -22.23 18.54
C LEU A 365 10.16 -21.10 18.13
N PHE A 366 9.81 -21.06 16.85
CA PHE A 366 9.00 -20.02 16.24
C PHE A 366 7.71 -20.63 15.68
N THR A 367 6.56 -20.08 16.08
CA THR A 367 5.25 -20.47 15.56
C THR A 367 4.60 -19.27 14.87
N PRO A 368 4.11 -19.40 13.62
CA PRO A 368 3.40 -18.32 12.92
C PRO A 368 2.07 -17.98 13.58
N ASN A 369 1.55 -16.80 13.28
CA ASN A 369 0.15 -16.49 13.59
C ASN A 369 -0.76 -17.14 12.55
N GLU A 370 -1.94 -17.58 12.99
CA GLU A 370 -2.95 -18.20 12.14
C GLU A 370 -3.96 -17.16 11.64
N PRO A 371 -4.53 -17.37 10.43
CA PRO A 371 -5.61 -16.53 9.94
C PRO A 371 -6.87 -16.66 10.80
N ILE A 372 -7.69 -15.62 10.82
CA ILE A 372 -9.01 -15.70 11.43
C ILE A 372 -9.94 -16.43 10.47
N VAL A 373 -10.73 -17.38 11.00
CA VAL A 373 -11.76 -18.08 10.21
C VAL A 373 -12.95 -17.14 10.00
N PHE A 374 -13.16 -16.72 8.75
CA PHE A 374 -14.35 -15.99 8.33
C PHE A 374 -15.45 -16.98 8.00
N ASP A 375 -16.56 -16.95 8.73
CA ASP A 375 -17.74 -17.74 8.37
C ASP A 375 -18.46 -17.09 7.17
N THR A 376 -18.73 -17.89 6.16
CA THR A 376 -19.47 -17.46 4.95
C THR A 376 -20.97 -17.31 5.20
N GLU A 377 -21.50 -17.91 6.28
CA GLU A 377 -22.92 -17.79 6.65
C GLU A 377 -23.22 -16.55 7.52
N SER A 378 -22.21 -15.88 8.08
CA SER A 378 -22.39 -14.82 9.08
C SER A 378 -22.26 -13.38 8.58
N ASN A 379 -22.21 -13.13 7.26
CA ASN A 379 -21.97 -11.79 6.70
C ASN A 379 -20.66 -11.13 7.21
N GLY A 380 -19.61 -11.92 7.46
CA GLY A 380 -18.27 -11.38 7.75
C GLY A 380 -18.00 -11.02 9.22
N TYR A 381 -18.71 -11.64 10.17
CA TYR A 381 -18.31 -11.58 11.58
C TYR A 381 -17.40 -12.76 11.92
N PRO A 382 -16.27 -12.53 12.62
CA PRO A 382 -15.40 -13.60 13.08
C PRO A 382 -16.14 -14.48 14.11
N ILE A 383 -15.97 -15.79 14.01
CA ILE A 383 -16.55 -16.75 14.96
C ILE A 383 -15.91 -16.48 16.34
N ASN A 384 -16.72 -16.06 17.30
CA ASN A 384 -16.38 -16.20 18.71
C ASN A 384 -16.49 -17.69 19.03
N ASP A 385 -15.44 -18.46 18.76
CA ASP A 385 -15.32 -19.77 19.37
C ASP A 385 -15.25 -19.52 20.87
N GLY A 386 -16.20 -20.09 21.60
CA GLY A 386 -16.52 -19.75 22.98
C GLY A 386 -15.40 -20.10 23.96
N GLN A 387 -14.34 -19.30 23.97
CA GLN A 387 -13.38 -19.17 25.05
C GLN A 387 -13.19 -17.69 25.34
N GLN A 388 -14.18 -17.09 26.01
CA GLN A 388 -13.89 -16.04 26.97
C GLN A 388 -13.06 -16.67 28.11
N GLN A 389 -11.76 -16.88 27.88
CA GLN A 389 -10.82 -16.85 28.98
C GLN A 389 -10.53 -15.38 29.25
N THR A 390 -11.27 -14.86 30.21
CA THR A 390 -11.01 -13.62 30.93
C THR A 390 -9.52 -13.58 31.29
N MET A 391 -8.70 -12.88 30.52
CA MET A 391 -7.42 -12.38 31.00
C MET A 391 -7.68 -11.19 31.93
N LEU A 392 -8.31 -11.47 33.07
CA LEU A 392 -8.10 -10.69 34.27
C LEU A 392 -6.81 -11.22 34.87
N VAL A 393 -5.74 -10.44 34.73
CA VAL A 393 -4.54 -10.60 35.54
C VAL A 393 -4.98 -10.44 37.00
N GLU A 394 -5.11 -11.56 37.72
CA GLU A 394 -5.16 -11.53 39.18
C GLU A 394 -3.80 -11.02 39.67
N VAL A 395 -3.77 -9.75 40.02
CA VAL A 395 -2.71 -9.17 40.85
C VAL A 395 -2.95 -9.70 42.26
N ASN A 396 -2.31 -10.82 42.60
CA ASN A 396 -2.26 -11.27 43.98
C ASN A 396 -1.24 -10.42 44.75
N SER A 397 -1.76 -9.77 45.78
CA SER A 397 -1.08 -9.17 46.94
C SER A 397 -0.04 -10.07 47.58
#